data_AF-A0A7X9BY35-F1
#
_entry.id   AF-A0A7X9BY35-F1
#
_cell.length_a   1.000
_cell.length_b   1.000
_cell.length_c   1.000
_cell.angle_alpha   90.00
_cell.angle_beta   90.00
_cell.angle_gamma   90.00
#
_symmetry.space_group_name_H-M   'P 1'
#
loop_
_entity.id
_entity.type
_entity.pdbx_description
1 polymer ?
#
loop_
_entity_poly.entity_id
_entity_poly.type
_entity_poly.pdbx_seq_one_letter_code
_entity_poly.pdbx_strand_id
1 'polypeptide(L)'
;HAYADTFSHQGFSGLLSKVNAINNCQVETKLSLQWLERFSLFLKNIGEEKLEKYLGTFIPGYGHAQAMDLPDLPYLTWSYEYDHSDDFKGNYARVVVNNPERYQRAFEKIRAVLQHYLELYPHHRDESVNFDSFSTLYEALLLFSHDKGRITHWQNTLVKTGLFAPEDREYYTYTDDLWLKEAFINYDYHKFHNRRVENAITVENFKESSWYRFIQGVKWYKRKFFYYSKELGLYFPS
;
A
#
# COMPACT_ATOMS: atom_id res chain seq x y z
N HIS A 1 3.29 5.20 4.47
CA HIS A 1 2.83 3.86 4.07
C HIS A 1 2.05 3.20 5.20
N ALA A 2 2.70 2.61 6.22
CA ALA A 2 2.00 1.94 7.34
C ALA A 2 0.82 2.72 7.95
N TYR A 3 0.93 4.04 8.14
CA TYR A 3 -0.19 4.86 8.61
C TYR A 3 -1.36 4.92 7.61
N ALA A 4 -1.08 5.03 6.31
CA ALA A 4 -2.10 4.98 5.26
C ALA A 4 -2.81 3.61 5.20
N ASP A 5 -2.06 2.53 5.38
CA ASP A 5 -2.58 1.16 5.38
C ASP A 5 -3.62 0.92 6.49
N THR A 6 -3.53 1.69 7.59
CA THR A 6 -4.55 1.66 8.66
C THR A 6 -5.92 2.19 8.23
N PHE A 7 -6.03 2.82 7.05
CA PHE A 7 -7.29 3.28 6.47
C PHE A 7 -7.83 2.29 5.43
N SER A 8 -6.99 1.82 4.50
CA SER A 8 -7.40 0.86 3.47
C SER A 8 -7.83 -0.47 4.09
N HIS A 9 -7.05 -0.99 5.04
CA HIS A 9 -7.27 -2.31 5.64
C HIS A 9 -8.07 -2.29 6.96
N GLN A 10 -8.87 -1.24 7.20
CA GLN A 10 -9.77 -1.21 8.37
C GLN A 10 -10.76 -2.38 8.34
N GLY A 11 -10.83 -3.10 9.47
CA GLY A 11 -11.64 -4.31 9.62
C GLY A 11 -10.83 -5.61 9.50
N PHE A 12 -9.55 -5.52 9.12
CA PHE A 12 -8.67 -6.67 9.05
C PHE A 12 -7.59 -6.62 10.13
N SER A 13 -7.30 -7.77 10.70
CA SER A 13 -6.07 -7.95 11.47
C SER A 13 -4.97 -8.52 10.58
N GLY A 14 -3.71 -8.16 10.82
CA GLY A 14 -2.57 -8.85 10.23
C GLY A 14 -2.29 -10.21 10.88
N LEU A 15 -3.22 -10.72 11.70
CA LEU A 15 -3.10 -11.98 12.40
C LEU A 15 -3.94 -13.03 11.70
N LEU A 16 -3.44 -14.26 11.73
CA LEU A 16 -4.21 -15.41 11.30
C LEU A 16 -5.32 -15.67 12.32
N SER A 17 -6.56 -15.44 11.92
CA SER A 17 -7.71 -15.66 12.78
C SER A 17 -8.95 -15.95 11.96
N LYS A 18 -9.78 -16.87 12.44
CA LYS A 18 -11.06 -17.18 11.80
C LYS A 18 -12.03 -16.00 11.83
N VAL A 19 -11.95 -15.13 12.84
CA VAL A 19 -12.78 -13.90 12.88
C VAL A 19 -12.34 -12.86 11.83
N ASN A 20 -11.16 -13.06 11.23
CA ASN A 20 -10.65 -12.26 10.13
C ASN A 20 -11.03 -12.87 8.78
N ALA A 21 -11.70 -14.02 8.76
CA ALA A 21 -12.11 -14.68 7.52
C ALA A 21 -13.28 -13.93 6.90
N ILE A 22 -13.13 -13.58 5.61
CA ILE A 22 -14.18 -12.92 4.84
C ILE A 22 -14.57 -13.76 3.63
N ASN A 23 -15.84 -13.63 3.25
CA ASN A 23 -16.46 -14.30 2.12
C ASN A 23 -17.25 -13.30 1.29
N ASN A 24 -17.76 -13.75 0.13
CA ASN A 24 -18.73 -13.01 -0.69
C ASN A 24 -18.29 -11.58 -1.02
N CYS A 25 -17.01 -11.40 -1.36
CA CYS A 25 -16.47 -10.11 -1.80
C CYS A 25 -17.18 -9.65 -3.08
N GLN A 26 -17.81 -8.48 -3.05
CA GLN A 26 -18.59 -7.94 -4.18
C GLN A 26 -18.22 -6.49 -4.46
N VAL A 27 -18.18 -6.12 -5.74
CA VAL A 27 -17.98 -4.73 -6.18
C VAL A 27 -19.33 -4.04 -6.30
N GLU A 28 -19.49 -2.92 -5.58
CA GLU A 28 -20.74 -2.15 -5.52
C GLU A 28 -20.72 -0.93 -6.45
N THR A 29 -19.53 -0.46 -6.86
CA THR A 29 -19.40 0.68 -7.77
C THR A 29 -20.07 0.37 -9.11
N LYS A 30 -21.07 1.18 -9.48
CA LYS A 30 -21.69 1.13 -10.81
C LYS A 30 -20.72 1.66 -11.86
N LEU A 31 -20.00 0.74 -12.51
CA LEU A 31 -19.12 1.07 -13.63
C LEU A 31 -19.95 1.19 -14.92
N SER A 32 -19.59 2.11 -15.82
CA SER A 32 -20.24 2.20 -17.14
C SER A 32 -19.94 0.94 -17.98
N LEU A 33 -20.76 0.64 -18.99
CA LEU A 33 -20.61 -0.55 -19.85
C LEU A 33 -19.20 -0.72 -20.44
N GLN A 34 -18.58 0.35 -20.93
CA GLN A 34 -17.20 0.32 -21.45
C GLN A 34 -16.16 0.00 -20.37
N TRP A 35 -16.42 0.42 -19.14
CA TRP A 35 -15.56 0.14 -17.99
C TRP A 35 -15.83 -1.25 -17.42
N LEU A 36 -17.06 -1.77 -17.48
CA LEU A 36 -17.42 -3.14 -17.12
C LEU A 36 -16.72 -4.16 -18.02
N GLU A 37 -16.53 -3.89 -19.30
CA GLU A 37 -15.75 -4.76 -20.19
C GLU A 37 -14.25 -4.78 -19.81
N ARG A 38 -13.67 -3.63 -19.49
CA ARG A 38 -12.27 -3.54 -19.02
C ARG A 38 -12.07 -4.13 -17.61
N PHE A 39 -13.06 -3.93 -16.75
CA PHE A 39 -13.07 -4.43 -15.38
C PHE A 39 -13.37 -5.93 -15.32
N SER A 40 -14.20 -6.46 -16.21
CA SER A 40 -14.43 -7.91 -16.33
C SER A 40 -13.21 -8.65 -16.88
N LEU A 41 -12.39 -8.02 -17.72
CA LEU A 41 -11.05 -8.53 -18.08
C LEU A 41 -10.09 -8.54 -16.87
N PHE A 42 -10.14 -7.50 -16.04
CA PHE A 42 -9.38 -7.43 -14.78
C PHE A 42 -9.84 -8.50 -13.78
N LEU A 43 -11.15 -8.66 -13.58
CA LEU A 43 -11.74 -9.71 -12.73
C LEU A 43 -11.53 -11.12 -13.30
N LYS A 44 -11.60 -11.32 -14.64
CA LYS A 44 -11.25 -12.58 -15.29
C LYS A 44 -9.78 -12.95 -15.08
N ASN A 45 -8.89 -11.96 -15.07
CA ASN A 45 -7.47 -12.17 -14.73
C ASN A 45 -7.26 -12.44 -13.22
N ILE A 46 -8.12 -11.88 -12.36
CA ILE A 46 -8.17 -12.19 -10.93
C ILE A 46 -8.79 -13.59 -10.67
N GLY A 47 -9.56 -14.12 -11.63
CA GLY A 47 -9.88 -15.54 -11.76
C GLY A 47 -11.19 -15.96 -11.09
N GLU A 48 -12.31 -15.80 -11.80
CA GLU A 48 -13.63 -16.28 -11.38
C GLU A 48 -13.68 -17.79 -11.06
N GLU A 49 -12.85 -18.63 -11.71
CA GLU A 49 -12.80 -20.08 -11.43
C GLU A 49 -11.72 -20.49 -10.41
N LYS A 50 -10.79 -19.59 -10.06
CA LYS A 50 -9.76 -19.84 -9.04
C LYS A 50 -10.14 -19.28 -7.68
N LEU A 51 -10.94 -18.21 -7.60
CA LEU A 51 -11.26 -17.52 -6.35
C LEU A 51 -11.94 -18.43 -5.31
N GLU A 52 -13.11 -19.00 -5.61
CA GLU A 52 -13.83 -19.85 -4.65
C GLU A 52 -13.05 -21.13 -4.30
N LYS A 53 -12.33 -21.70 -5.26
CA LYS A 53 -11.61 -22.97 -5.08
C LYS A 53 -10.27 -22.81 -4.36
N TYR A 54 -9.57 -21.68 -4.49
CA TYR A 54 -8.34 -21.37 -3.76
C TYR A 54 -8.59 -20.75 -2.37
N LEU A 55 -9.57 -19.86 -2.23
CA LEU A 55 -9.89 -19.19 -0.97
C LEU A 55 -10.48 -20.15 0.07
N GLY A 56 -11.29 -21.13 -0.34
CA GLY A 56 -11.89 -22.12 0.56
C GLY A 56 -10.95 -23.25 1.00
N THR A 57 -9.82 -23.48 0.31
CA THR A 57 -9.03 -24.71 0.48
C THR A 57 -7.57 -24.50 0.90
N PHE A 58 -6.95 -23.33 0.64
CA PHE A 58 -5.49 -23.17 0.85
C PHE A 58 -5.00 -21.84 1.44
N ILE A 59 -5.85 -20.80 1.60
CA ILE A 59 -5.45 -19.54 2.24
C ILE A 59 -6.03 -19.51 3.67
N PRO A 60 -5.20 -19.69 4.71
CA PRO A 60 -5.68 -19.70 6.08
C PRO A 60 -6.23 -18.30 6.44
N GLY A 61 -7.31 -18.23 7.23
CA GLY A 61 -8.10 -17.02 7.56
C GLY A 61 -7.33 -15.72 7.79
N TYR A 62 -6.97 -15.08 6.68
CA TYR A 62 -6.19 -13.85 6.60
C TYR A 62 -6.99 -12.90 5.74
N GLY A 63 -7.85 -12.09 6.36
CA GLY A 63 -8.87 -11.31 5.65
C GLY A 63 -8.29 -10.37 4.60
N HIS A 64 -7.09 -9.84 4.81
CA HIS A 64 -6.39 -9.04 3.80
C HIS A 64 -6.04 -9.83 2.53
N ALA A 65 -5.62 -11.09 2.65
CA ALA A 65 -5.31 -11.94 1.50
C ALA A 65 -6.58 -12.37 0.77
N GLN A 66 -7.68 -12.55 1.49
CA GLN A 66 -8.98 -12.87 0.90
C GLN A 66 -9.65 -11.66 0.23
N ALA A 67 -9.36 -10.45 0.71
CA ALA A 67 -9.79 -9.20 0.10
C ALA A 67 -9.00 -8.85 -1.18
N MET A 68 -7.86 -9.51 -1.42
CA MET A 68 -6.99 -9.26 -2.58
C MET A 68 -6.66 -7.77 -2.70
N ASP A 69 -6.70 -7.20 -3.91
CA ASP A 69 -6.41 -5.79 -4.17
C ASP A 69 -7.61 -4.87 -3.89
N LEU A 70 -8.79 -5.40 -3.52
CA LEU A 70 -10.00 -4.58 -3.35
C LEU A 70 -9.82 -3.42 -2.34
N PRO A 71 -9.18 -3.61 -1.17
CA PRO A 71 -8.90 -2.50 -0.25
C PRO A 71 -7.95 -1.43 -0.83
N ASP A 72 -7.14 -1.81 -1.83
CA ASP A 72 -6.06 -1.00 -2.39
C ASP A 72 -6.48 -0.19 -3.63
N LEU A 73 -7.72 -0.38 -4.10
CA LEU A 73 -8.31 0.34 -5.23
C LEU A 73 -9.09 1.59 -4.76
N PRO A 74 -8.55 2.82 -4.86
CA PRO A 74 -9.11 3.99 -4.18
C PRO A 74 -10.51 4.39 -4.65
N TYR A 75 -10.86 4.06 -5.90
CA TYR A 75 -12.14 4.40 -6.53
C TYR A 75 -13.27 3.42 -6.19
N LEU A 76 -12.98 2.34 -5.46
CA LEU A 76 -13.88 1.21 -5.32
C LEU A 76 -14.76 1.32 -4.09
N THR A 77 -16.07 1.14 -4.27
CA THR A 77 -16.95 0.69 -3.19
C THR A 77 -17.16 -0.80 -3.38
N TRP A 78 -16.95 -1.57 -2.33
CA TRP A 78 -17.05 -3.02 -2.34
C TRP A 78 -17.64 -3.49 -1.02
N SER A 79 -18.00 -4.77 -0.92
CA SER A 79 -18.54 -5.36 0.29
C SER A 79 -17.98 -6.75 0.50
N TYR A 80 -18.05 -7.22 1.74
CA TYR A 80 -17.71 -8.59 2.12
C TYR A 80 -18.60 -9.03 3.29
N GLU A 81 -18.61 -10.33 3.55
CA GLU A 81 -19.29 -10.94 4.67
C GLU A 81 -18.29 -11.57 5.63
N TYR A 82 -18.51 -11.44 6.94
CA TYR A 82 -17.66 -12.02 7.97
C TYR A 82 -18.51 -12.56 9.12
N ASP A 83 -18.04 -13.61 9.79
CA ASP A 83 -18.66 -14.12 11.02
C ASP A 83 -18.06 -13.40 12.23
N HIS A 84 -18.89 -12.61 12.92
CA HIS A 84 -18.49 -11.85 14.10
C HIS A 84 -18.68 -12.63 15.41
N SER A 85 -19.17 -13.87 15.34
CA SER A 85 -19.39 -14.71 16.52
C SER A 85 -18.10 -15.40 16.95
N ASP A 86 -17.81 -15.35 18.25
CA ASP A 86 -16.69 -16.09 18.85
C ASP A 86 -16.90 -17.61 18.83
N ASP A 87 -18.14 -18.06 18.62
CA ASP A 87 -18.55 -19.46 18.61
C ASP A 87 -18.84 -20.02 17.21
N PHE A 88 -18.55 -19.24 16.15
CA PHE A 88 -18.53 -19.70 14.76
C PHE A 88 -19.87 -20.29 14.28
N LYS A 89 -20.99 -19.68 14.70
CA LYS A 89 -22.34 -20.14 14.37
C LYS A 89 -22.75 -19.89 12.90
N GLY A 90 -21.91 -19.23 12.10
CA GLY A 90 -22.23 -18.85 10.73
C GLY A 90 -23.13 -17.61 10.66
N ASN A 91 -23.02 -16.73 11.67
CA ASN A 91 -23.78 -15.47 11.71
C ASN A 91 -23.03 -14.40 10.92
N TYR A 92 -23.12 -14.50 9.59
CA TYR A 92 -22.44 -13.58 8.70
C TYR A 92 -23.07 -12.19 8.72
N ALA A 93 -22.25 -11.19 8.97
CA ALA A 93 -22.58 -9.78 8.81
C ALA A 93 -21.94 -9.26 7.52
N ARG A 94 -22.72 -8.51 6.73
CA ARG A 94 -22.23 -7.83 5.54
C ARG A 94 -21.69 -6.45 5.90
N VAL A 95 -20.50 -6.12 5.39
CA VAL A 95 -19.87 -4.80 5.53
C VAL A 95 -19.69 -4.21 4.14
N VAL A 96 -20.10 -2.95 3.98
CA VAL A 96 -19.79 -2.17 2.78
C VAL A 96 -18.60 -1.27 3.09
N VAL A 97 -17.59 -1.34 2.24
CA VAL A 97 -16.37 -0.57 2.28
C VAL A 97 -16.39 0.47 1.16
N ASN A 98 -16.35 1.74 1.53
CA ASN A 98 -16.21 2.86 0.60
C ASN A 98 -14.75 3.32 0.58
N ASN A 99 -13.95 2.83 -0.36
CA ASN A 99 -12.55 3.24 -0.46
C ASN A 99 -12.40 4.74 -0.77
N PRO A 100 -13.21 5.38 -1.66
CA PRO A 100 -13.08 6.81 -1.89
C PRO A 100 -13.09 7.63 -0.59
N GLU A 101 -14.05 7.33 0.29
CA GLU A 101 -14.16 7.95 1.61
C GLU A 101 -12.94 7.66 2.51
N ARG A 102 -12.52 6.39 2.58
CA ARG A 102 -11.35 5.98 3.39
C ARG A 102 -10.07 6.67 2.92
N TYR A 103 -9.84 6.71 1.62
CA TYR A 103 -8.68 7.36 1.01
C TYR A 103 -8.73 8.88 1.19
N GLN A 104 -9.91 9.51 1.17
CA GLN A 104 -10.06 10.92 1.52
C GLN A 104 -9.58 11.20 2.93
N ARG A 105 -10.10 10.44 3.91
CA ARG A 105 -9.71 10.57 5.32
C ARG A 105 -8.21 10.35 5.49
N ALA A 106 -7.66 9.32 4.84
CA ALA A 106 -6.22 9.04 4.88
C ALA A 106 -5.42 10.23 4.33
N PHE A 107 -5.80 10.74 3.16
CA PHE A 107 -5.13 11.87 2.50
C PHE A 107 -5.12 13.12 3.39
N GLU A 108 -6.27 13.50 3.94
CA GLU A 108 -6.41 14.67 4.82
C GLU A 108 -5.58 14.53 6.10
N LYS A 109 -5.59 13.35 6.73
CA LYS A 109 -4.83 13.10 7.97
C LYS A 109 -3.33 13.04 7.72
N ILE A 110 -2.89 12.39 6.64
CA ILE A 110 -1.48 12.38 6.24
C ILE A 110 -1.00 13.80 5.96
N ARG A 111 -1.78 14.59 5.21
CA ARG A 111 -1.46 16.00 4.95
C ARG A 111 -1.30 16.79 6.24
N ALA A 112 -2.23 16.68 7.18
CA ALA A 112 -2.17 17.39 8.45
C ALA A 112 -0.93 17.01 9.27
N VAL A 113 -0.57 15.73 9.32
CA VAL A 113 0.64 15.26 10.02
C VAL A 113 1.91 15.81 9.36
N LEU A 114 1.98 15.79 8.02
CA LEU A 114 3.13 16.31 7.28
C LEU A 114 3.26 17.84 7.43
N GLN A 115 2.15 18.57 7.36
CA GLN A 115 2.13 20.02 7.58
C GLN A 115 2.62 20.38 8.98
N HIS A 116 2.09 19.71 10.00
CA HIS A 116 2.52 19.92 11.38
C HIS A 116 4.01 19.60 11.58
N TYR A 117 4.52 18.54 10.94
CA TYR A 117 5.94 18.23 10.97
C TYR A 117 6.78 19.36 10.35
N LEU A 118 6.38 19.90 9.20
CA LEU A 118 7.09 20.99 8.54
C LEU A 118 7.01 22.33 9.30
N GLU A 119 5.95 22.56 10.07
CA GLU A 119 5.84 23.70 11.00
C GLU A 119 6.86 23.59 12.15
N LEU A 120 7.03 22.38 12.70
CA LEU A 120 7.99 22.11 13.77
C LEU A 120 9.45 22.10 13.27
N TYR A 121 9.66 21.70 12.02
CA TYR A 121 10.99 21.59 11.41
C TYR A 121 11.08 22.34 10.08
N PRO A 122 11.08 23.68 10.09
CA PRO A 122 11.05 24.49 8.86
C PRO A 122 12.21 24.23 7.89
N HIS A 123 13.37 23.80 8.39
CA HIS A 123 14.55 23.49 7.57
C HIS A 123 14.37 22.27 6.64
N HIS A 124 13.32 21.46 6.84
CA HIS A 124 12.94 20.39 5.93
C HIS A 124 11.94 20.82 4.85
N ARG A 125 11.43 22.06 4.93
CA ARG A 125 10.50 22.59 3.94
C ARG A 125 11.28 23.04 2.71
N ASP A 126 10.78 22.64 1.54
CA ASP A 126 11.23 23.22 0.28
C ASP A 126 10.54 24.57 0.09
N GLU A 127 11.30 25.66 0.20
CA GLU A 127 10.78 27.03 0.02
C GLU A 127 10.47 27.36 -1.44
N SER A 128 11.01 26.58 -2.39
CA SER A 128 10.77 26.78 -3.83
C SER A 128 9.42 26.24 -4.28
N VAL A 129 8.80 25.35 -3.49
CA VAL A 129 7.52 24.71 -3.82
C VAL A 129 6.39 25.34 -3.01
N ASN A 130 5.47 26.01 -3.72
CA ASN A 130 4.20 26.42 -3.17
C ASN A 130 3.05 25.66 -3.87
N PHE A 131 2.34 24.81 -3.13
CA PHE A 131 1.31 23.95 -3.68
C PHE A 131 0.06 23.93 -2.79
N ASP A 132 -1.04 24.48 -3.32
CA ASP A 132 -2.32 24.58 -2.61
C ASP A 132 -3.45 23.75 -3.26
N SER A 133 -3.23 23.21 -4.46
CA SER A 133 -4.25 22.48 -5.24
C SER A 133 -4.39 21.01 -4.84
N PHE A 134 -4.51 20.73 -3.54
CA PHE A 134 -4.60 19.37 -3.00
C PHE A 134 -5.80 18.57 -3.52
N SER A 135 -6.89 19.24 -3.93
CA SER A 135 -8.03 18.58 -4.59
C SER A 135 -7.61 17.83 -5.85
N THR A 136 -6.69 18.39 -6.64
CA THR A 136 -6.16 17.76 -7.86
C THR A 136 -5.44 16.44 -7.57
N LEU A 137 -4.66 16.38 -6.47
CA LEU A 137 -3.98 15.14 -6.07
C LEU A 137 -4.99 14.08 -5.59
N TYR A 138 -6.05 14.52 -4.91
CA TYR A 138 -7.12 13.63 -4.49
C TYR A 138 -7.93 13.10 -5.68
N GLU A 139 -8.24 13.93 -6.66
CA GLU A 139 -8.89 13.49 -7.91
C GLU A 139 -8.02 12.48 -8.67
N ALA A 140 -6.71 12.71 -8.74
CA ALA A 140 -5.76 11.78 -9.35
C ALA A 140 -5.71 10.43 -8.60
N LEU A 141 -5.86 10.44 -7.27
CA LEU A 141 -5.90 9.24 -6.43
C LEU A 141 -7.11 8.36 -6.77
N LEU A 142 -8.27 8.99 -6.98
CA LEU A 142 -9.54 8.33 -7.28
C LEU A 142 -9.71 7.95 -8.75
N LEU A 143 -8.70 8.13 -9.60
CA LEU A 143 -8.82 7.76 -11.00
C LEU A 143 -9.05 6.25 -11.14
N PHE A 144 -10.17 5.89 -11.77
CA PHE A 144 -10.42 4.53 -12.23
C PHE A 144 -9.53 4.20 -13.44
N SER A 145 -8.52 3.35 -13.23
CA SER A 145 -7.66 2.83 -14.29
C SER A 145 -6.85 1.63 -13.80
N HIS A 146 -6.22 0.89 -14.72
CA HIS A 146 -5.21 -0.12 -14.36
C HIS A 146 -3.91 0.56 -13.91
N ASP A 147 -3.00 -0.17 -13.27
CA ASP A 147 -1.79 0.37 -12.65
C ASP A 147 -0.99 1.29 -13.56
N LYS A 148 -0.62 0.83 -14.77
CA LYS A 148 0.12 1.68 -15.72
C LYS A 148 -0.61 2.99 -16.06
N GLY A 149 -1.93 2.96 -16.19
CA GLY A 149 -2.73 4.17 -16.47
C GLY A 149 -2.75 5.12 -15.28
N ARG A 150 -2.88 4.58 -14.06
CA ARG A 150 -2.80 5.35 -12.81
C ARG A 150 -1.42 5.96 -12.61
N ILE A 151 -0.35 5.19 -12.83
CA ILE A 151 1.05 5.65 -12.76
C ILE A 151 1.25 6.82 -13.72
N THR A 152 0.93 6.65 -15.00
CA THR A 152 1.08 7.73 -16.00
C THR A 152 0.27 8.97 -15.60
N HIS A 153 -0.95 8.80 -15.09
CA HIS A 153 -1.77 9.93 -14.65
C HIS A 153 -1.16 10.67 -13.46
N TRP A 154 -0.63 9.93 -12.47
CA TRP A 154 0.07 10.52 -11.33
C TRP A 154 1.31 11.29 -11.76
N GLN A 155 2.15 10.71 -12.61
CA GLN A 155 3.35 11.38 -13.14
C GLN A 155 2.99 12.66 -13.89
N ASN A 156 1.98 12.62 -14.75
CA ASN A 156 1.49 13.80 -15.46
C ASN A 156 0.92 14.86 -14.50
N THR A 157 0.20 14.43 -13.46
CA THR A 157 -0.38 15.33 -12.46
C THR A 157 0.72 16.07 -11.71
N LEU A 158 1.71 15.34 -11.20
CA LEU A 158 2.86 15.88 -10.46
C LEU A 158 3.61 16.96 -11.27
N VAL A 159 3.86 16.70 -12.55
CA VAL A 159 4.52 17.66 -13.46
C VAL A 159 3.61 18.85 -13.77
N LYS A 160 2.33 18.60 -14.12
CA LYS A 160 1.38 19.66 -14.47
C LYS A 160 1.11 20.62 -13.31
N THR A 161 1.16 20.13 -12.07
CA THR A 161 0.97 20.95 -10.88
C THR A 161 2.25 21.66 -10.40
N GLY A 162 3.38 21.46 -11.08
CA GLY A 162 4.66 22.06 -10.69
C GLY A 162 5.26 21.47 -9.42
N LEU A 163 4.85 20.27 -9.01
CA LEU A 163 5.50 19.55 -7.90
C LEU A 163 6.84 18.94 -8.33
N PHE A 164 6.99 18.67 -9.62
CA PHE A 164 8.21 18.22 -10.26
C PHE A 164 8.38 18.89 -11.62
N ALA A 165 9.61 19.15 -12.04
CA ALA A 165 9.93 19.52 -13.40
C ALA A 165 9.86 18.28 -14.33
N PRO A 166 9.58 18.43 -15.64
CA PRO A 166 9.66 17.32 -16.59
C PRO A 166 11.01 16.58 -16.60
N GLU A 167 12.08 17.28 -16.26
CA GLU A 167 13.45 16.77 -16.17
C GLU A 167 13.67 15.89 -14.93
N ASP A 168 12.85 16.03 -13.89
CA ASP A 168 12.94 15.31 -12.60
C ASP A 168 12.41 13.86 -12.69
N ARG A 169 12.36 13.30 -13.90
CA ARG A 169 11.70 12.02 -14.18
C ARG A 169 12.18 10.87 -13.31
N GLU A 170 13.45 10.87 -12.94
CA GLU A 170 14.03 9.86 -12.06
C GLU A 170 13.43 9.88 -10.65
N TYR A 171 13.01 11.04 -10.14
CA TYR A 171 12.47 11.19 -8.79
C TYR A 171 11.01 10.75 -8.67
N TYR A 172 10.23 10.84 -9.75
CA TYR A 172 8.82 10.43 -9.79
C TYR A 172 8.57 9.14 -10.61
N THR A 173 9.63 8.45 -11.04
CA THR A 173 9.54 7.13 -11.67
C THR A 173 10.07 6.06 -10.75
N TYR A 174 9.18 5.20 -10.26
CA TYR A 174 9.57 4.07 -9.43
C TYR A 174 10.41 3.07 -10.21
N THR A 175 11.57 2.72 -9.65
CA THR A 175 12.47 1.67 -10.13
C THR A 175 12.71 0.72 -8.96
N ASP A 176 12.29 -0.53 -9.11
CA ASP A 176 12.26 -1.54 -8.04
C ASP A 176 13.65 -1.87 -7.45
N ASP A 177 14.69 -1.81 -8.28
CA ASP A 177 16.03 -2.23 -7.93
C ASP A 177 17.07 -1.10 -7.87
N LEU A 178 16.63 0.16 -7.90
CA LEU A 178 17.52 1.33 -7.91
C LEU A 178 18.55 1.29 -6.77
N TRP A 179 18.08 1.17 -5.54
CA TRP A 179 18.97 1.17 -4.37
C TRP A 179 19.88 -0.06 -4.32
N LEU A 180 19.47 -1.19 -4.90
CA LEU A 180 20.32 -2.38 -5.00
C LEU A 180 21.43 -2.18 -6.03
N LYS A 181 21.10 -1.64 -7.21
CA LYS A 181 22.07 -1.27 -8.25
C LYS A 181 23.10 -0.25 -7.75
N GLU A 182 22.67 0.74 -6.99
CA GLU A 182 23.54 1.75 -6.40
C GLU A 182 24.47 1.18 -5.31
N ALA A 183 24.03 0.12 -4.61
CA ALA A 183 24.74 -0.40 -3.45
C ALA A 183 25.70 -1.57 -3.79
N PHE A 184 25.47 -2.29 -4.88
CA PHE A 184 26.22 -3.51 -5.21
C PHE A 184 26.77 -3.51 -6.64
N ILE A 185 28.08 -3.67 -6.76
CA ILE A 185 28.81 -3.70 -8.05
C ILE A 185 28.38 -4.89 -8.90
N ASN A 186 28.13 -6.03 -8.26
CA ASN A 186 27.72 -7.26 -8.93
C ASN A 186 26.20 -7.50 -8.86
N TYR A 187 25.40 -6.44 -8.80
CA TYR A 187 23.96 -6.56 -8.82
C TYR A 187 23.49 -7.41 -10.00
N ASP A 188 22.65 -8.39 -9.69
CA ASP A 188 22.02 -9.30 -10.64
C ASP A 188 20.59 -9.53 -10.15
N TYR A 189 19.61 -9.25 -11.01
CA TYR A 189 18.20 -9.28 -10.64
C TYR A 189 17.80 -10.63 -10.04
N HIS A 190 18.15 -11.75 -10.67
CA HIS A 190 17.74 -13.07 -10.21
C HIS A 190 18.44 -13.50 -8.92
N LYS A 191 19.69 -13.07 -8.72
CA LYS A 191 20.44 -13.39 -7.49
C LYS A 191 20.01 -12.54 -6.32
N PHE A 192 19.81 -11.24 -6.51
CA PHE A 192 19.57 -10.28 -5.43
C PHE A 192 18.13 -10.28 -4.91
N HIS A 193 17.19 -10.89 -5.65
CA HIS A 193 15.84 -11.17 -5.15
C HIS A 193 15.75 -12.45 -4.30
N ASN A 194 16.85 -13.18 -4.10
CA ASN A 194 16.85 -14.32 -3.18
C ASN A 194 16.92 -13.86 -1.72
N ARG A 195 16.36 -14.68 -0.82
CA ARG A 195 16.39 -14.45 0.64
C ARG A 195 17.81 -14.23 1.19
N ARG A 196 18.81 -14.87 0.57
CA ARG A 196 20.22 -14.71 0.90
C ARG A 196 21.02 -14.55 -0.39
N VAL A 197 21.89 -13.55 -0.41
CA VAL A 197 22.82 -13.27 -1.51
C VAL A 197 24.22 -13.56 -1.01
N GLU A 198 24.87 -14.58 -1.56
CA GLU A 198 26.27 -14.90 -1.25
C GLU A 198 27.20 -14.09 -2.15
N ASN A 199 28.38 -13.73 -1.64
CA ASN A 199 29.43 -13.04 -2.40
C ASN A 199 28.96 -11.71 -3.03
N ALA A 200 28.05 -10.99 -2.35
CA ALA A 200 27.67 -9.65 -2.76
C ALA A 200 28.87 -8.70 -2.64
N ILE A 201 29.19 -7.99 -3.72
CA ILE A 201 30.30 -7.04 -3.78
C ILE A 201 29.69 -5.65 -3.66
N THR A 202 30.01 -4.96 -2.57
CA THR A 202 29.49 -3.63 -2.30
C THR A 202 30.29 -2.55 -3.02
N VAL A 203 29.67 -1.40 -3.29
CA VAL A 203 30.39 -0.18 -3.68
C VAL A 203 31.30 0.31 -2.55
N GLU A 204 32.30 1.14 -2.85
CA GLU A 204 33.28 1.63 -1.86
C GLU A 204 32.62 2.38 -0.69
N ASN A 205 31.63 3.22 -1.00
CA ASN A 205 30.86 4.03 -0.06
C ASN A 205 29.54 3.36 0.39
N PHE A 206 29.50 2.02 0.46
CA PHE A 206 28.28 1.26 0.75
C PHE A 206 27.49 1.73 1.98
N LYS A 207 28.19 2.14 3.05
CA LYS A 207 27.53 2.61 4.28
C LYS A 207 26.74 3.90 4.08
N GLU A 208 27.08 4.68 3.06
CA GLU A 208 26.38 5.90 2.69
C GLU A 208 25.25 5.67 1.68
N SER A 209 25.13 4.46 1.13
CA SER A 209 24.07 4.10 0.19
C SER A 209 22.68 4.18 0.84
N SER A 210 21.68 4.54 0.03
CA SER A 210 20.26 4.53 0.41
C SER A 210 19.82 3.17 0.93
N TRP A 211 20.27 2.08 0.28
CA TRP A 211 20.00 0.71 0.70
C TRP A 211 20.48 0.44 2.14
N TYR A 212 21.74 0.73 2.45
CA TYR A 212 22.29 0.48 3.78
C TYR A 212 21.58 1.31 4.85
N ARG A 213 21.39 2.61 4.59
CA ARG A 213 20.72 3.55 5.50
C ARG A 213 19.27 3.12 5.78
N PHE A 214 18.54 2.69 4.75
CA PHE A 214 17.20 2.12 4.91
C PHE A 214 17.20 0.90 5.84
N ILE A 215 18.10 -0.07 5.62
CA ILE A 215 18.21 -1.26 6.47
C ILE A 215 18.56 -0.89 7.92
N GLN A 216 19.43 0.11 8.15
CA GLN A 216 19.72 0.61 9.50
C GLN A 216 18.47 1.25 10.13
N GLY A 217 17.72 2.05 9.37
CA GLY A 217 16.45 2.64 9.80
C GLY A 217 15.43 1.57 10.23
N VAL A 218 15.26 0.53 9.43
CA VAL A 218 14.36 -0.61 9.74
C VAL A 218 14.81 -1.33 11.01
N LYS A 219 16.11 -1.61 11.16
CA LYS A 219 16.65 -2.24 12.38
C LYS A 219 16.41 -1.36 13.62
N TRP A 220 16.62 -0.05 13.50
CA TRP A 220 16.36 0.90 14.57
C TRP A 220 14.87 0.93 14.93
N TYR A 221 13.99 1.04 13.93
CA TYR A 221 12.53 1.04 14.12
C TYR A 221 12.08 -0.22 14.85
N LYS A 222 12.51 -1.40 14.38
CA LYS A 222 12.16 -2.69 14.99
C LYS A 222 12.59 -2.75 16.47
N ARG A 223 13.78 -2.27 16.81
CA ARG A 223 14.24 -2.18 18.21
C ARG A 223 13.36 -1.25 19.05
N LYS A 224 13.04 -0.06 18.54
CA LYS A 224 12.19 0.91 19.25
C LYS A 224 10.77 0.39 19.42
N PHE A 225 10.22 -0.26 18.40
CA PHE A 225 8.91 -0.88 18.45
C PHE A 225 8.83 -1.93 19.58
N PHE A 226 9.77 -2.86 19.67
CA PHE A 226 9.78 -3.86 20.75
C PHE A 226 10.03 -3.24 22.13
N TYR A 227 10.90 -2.24 22.20
CA TYR A 227 11.13 -1.49 23.44
C TYR A 227 9.81 -0.89 23.96
N TYR A 228 9.11 -0.10 23.13
CA TYR A 228 7.87 0.54 23.56
C TYR A 228 6.72 -0.44 23.75
N SER A 229 6.67 -1.52 22.97
CA SER A 229 5.68 -2.58 23.19
C SER A 229 5.84 -3.19 24.59
N LYS A 230 7.08 -3.46 25.02
CA LYS A 230 7.36 -3.95 26.36
C LYS A 230 6.99 -2.93 27.45
N GLU A 231 7.37 -1.67 27.27
CA GLU A 231 7.04 -0.59 28.22
C GLU A 231 5.52 -0.41 28.38
N LEU A 232 4.75 -0.64 27.32
CA LEU A 232 3.29 -0.55 27.31
C LEU A 232 2.58 -1.87 27.67
N GLY A 233 3.32 -2.92 28.03
CA GLY A 233 2.75 -4.23 28.37
C GLY A 233 2.09 -4.96 27.18
N LEU A 234 2.50 -4.62 25.95
CA LEU A 234 2.05 -5.27 24.72
C LEU A 234 2.98 -6.45 24.39
N TYR A 235 2.43 -7.66 24.41
CA TYR A 235 3.15 -8.89 24.11
C TYR A 235 2.65 -9.48 22.80
N PHE A 236 3.58 -9.79 21.90
CA PHE A 236 3.25 -10.50 20.65
C PHE A 236 3.26 -12.00 20.91
N PRO A 237 2.26 -12.75 20.41
CA PRO A 237 2.31 -14.21 20.44
C PRO A 237 3.58 -14.69 19.72
N SER A 238 4.32 -15.58 20.39
CA SER A 238 5.55 -16.21 19.90
C SER A 238 5.28 -17.23 18.81
#